data_AF-A0A1F5BF83-F1
#
_entry.id   AF-A0A1F5BF83-F1
#
_cell.length_a   1.000
_cell.length_b   1.000
_cell.length_c   1.000
_cell.angle_alpha   90.00
_cell.angle_beta   90.00
_cell.angle_gamma   90.00
#
_symmetry.space_group_name_H-M   'P 1'
#
loop_
_entity.id
_entity.type
_entity.pdbx_description
1 polymer ?
#
loop_
_entity_poly.entity_id
_entity_poly.type
_entity_poly.pdbx_seq_one_letter_code
_entity_poly.pdbx_strand_id
1 'polypeptide(L)' 'MPIRRTTHRSSKGTKLYAVRDSKGRFMNIQTYKRAHGMDIKRGSKTEAAAKLKKARKGK' A
#
# COMPACT_ATOMS: atom_id res chain seq x y z
N MET A 1 -9.89 6.64 14.60
CA MET A 1 -8.47 7.02 14.46
C MET A 1 -7.92 6.42 13.18
N PRO A 2 -7.09 7.14 12.39
CA PRO A 2 -6.50 6.59 11.18
C PRO A 2 -5.68 5.34 11.51
N ILE A 3 -5.82 4.31 10.68
CA ILE A 3 -5.06 3.06 10.79
C ILE A 3 -3.57 3.40 10.67
N ARG A 4 -2.83 3.30 11.77
CA ARG A 4 -1.39 3.59 11.80
C ARG A 4 -0.64 2.38 11.26
N ARG A 5 0.15 2.58 10.21
CA ARG A 5 1.09 1.59 9.68
C ARG A 5 2.40 1.72 10.45
N THR A 6 2.81 0.67 11.14
CA THR A 6 4.10 0.61 11.83
C THR A 6 5.07 -0.26 11.05
N THR A 7 6.36 0.10 11.11
CA THR A 7 7.42 -0.72 10.53
C THR A 7 7.95 -1.66 11.60
N HIS A 8 8.11 -2.94 11.25
CA HIS A 8 8.73 -3.96 12.09
C HIS A 8 9.76 -4.76 11.28
N ARG A 9 10.49 -5.65 11.96
CA ARG A 9 11.33 -6.66 11.29
C ARG A 9 10.87 -8.06 11.67
N SER A 10 10.92 -8.98 10.72
CA SER A 10 10.79 -10.41 11.02
C SER A 10 12.00 -10.88 11.82
N SER A 11 11.88 -12.04 12.46
CA SER A 11 13.03 -12.73 13.09
C SER A 11 14.20 -12.95 12.12
N LYS A 12 13.91 -13.09 10.83
CA LYS A 12 14.90 -13.22 9.74
C LYS A 12 15.38 -11.87 9.17
N GLY A 13 15.02 -10.74 9.80
CA GLY A 13 15.48 -9.39 9.45
C GLY A 13 14.70 -8.69 8.33
N THR A 14 13.68 -9.31 7.74
CA THR A 14 12.88 -8.72 6.66
C THR A 14 12.05 -7.55 7.17
N LYS A 15 12.08 -6.41 6.47
CA LYS A 15 11.25 -5.24 6.82
C LYS A 15 9.78 -5.52 6.54
N LEU A 16 8.94 -5.34 7.55
CA LEU A 16 7.50 -5.60 7.53
C LEU A 16 6.74 -4.31 7.81
N TYR A 17 5.58 -4.19 7.18
CA TYR A 17 4.56 -3.21 7.51
C TYR A 17 3.42 -3.91 8.24
N ALA A 18 3.12 -3.45 9.45
CA ALA A 18 1.99 -3.93 10.21
C ALA A 18 0.93 -2.84 10.36
N VAL A 19 -0.32 -3.26 10.26
CA VAL A 19 -1.51 -2.46 10.54
C VAL A 19 -2.09 -2.96 11.85
N ARG A 20 -2.27 -2.04 12.81
CA ARG A 20 -2.86 -2.36 14.12
C ARG A 20 -4.25 -1.76 14.27
N ASP A 21 -5.13 -2.48 14.96
CA ASP A 21 -6.41 -1.96 15.41
C ASP A 21 -6.23 -0.97 16.57
N SER A 22 -7.30 -0.30 16.99
CA SER A 22 -7.26 0.62 18.13
C SER A 22 -6.92 -0.05 19.46
N LYS A 23 -7.05 -1.39 19.53
CA LYS A 23 -6.73 -2.22 20.70
C LYS A 23 -5.30 -2.78 20.63
N GLY A 24 -4.50 -2.37 19.63
CA GLY A 24 -3.10 -2.78 19.46
C GLY A 24 -2.89 -4.16 18.82
N ARG A 25 -3.96 -4.85 18.42
CA ARG A 25 -3.88 -6.16 17.73
C ARG A 25 -3.52 -5.96 16.27
N PHE A 26 -2.73 -6.90 15.73
CA PHE A 26 -2.40 -6.89 14.30
C PHE A 26 -3.63 -7.27 13.48
N MET A 27 -4.04 -6.39 12.57
CA MET A 27 -5.06 -6.73 11.57
C MET A 27 -4.43 -7.24 10.28
N ASN A 28 -3.24 -6.74 9.93
CA ASN A 28 -2.53 -7.14 8.73
C ASN A 28 -1.02 -6.97 8.90
N ILE A 29 -0.26 -7.90 8.32
CA ILE A 29 1.20 -7.83 8.24
C ILE A 29 1.64 -8.15 6.80
N GLN A 30 2.47 -7.29 6.23
CA GLN A 30 2.98 -7.45 4.87
C GLN A 30 4.47 -7.16 4.81
N THR A 31 5.15 -7.73 3.82
CA THR A 31 6.55 -7.39 3.55
C THR A 31 6.64 -6.02 2.86
N TYR A 32 7.66 -5.24 3.23
CA TYR A 32 7.93 -3.94 2.62
C TYR A 32 8.01 -4.03 1.10
N LYS A 33 8.75 -5.03 0.59
CA LYS A 33 8.96 -5.27 -0.84
C LYS A 33 7.64 -5.39 -1.60
N ARG A 34 6.66 -6.09 -1.04
CA ARG A 34 5.35 -6.30 -1.67
C ARG A 34 4.53 -5.03 -1.67
N ALA A 35 4.45 -4.34 -0.52
CA ALA A 35 3.69 -3.09 -0.41
C ALA A 35 4.25 -2.01 -1.35
N HIS A 36 5.56 -1.78 -1.31
CA HIS A 36 6.22 -0.79 -2.15
C HIS A 36 6.12 -1.13 -3.64
N GLY A 37 6.31 -2.40 -4.02
CA GLY A 37 6.13 -2.83 -5.41
C GLY A 37 4.70 -2.64 -5.93
N MET A 38 3.69 -2.80 -5.08
CA MET A 38 2.30 -2.53 -5.45
C MET A 38 2.01 -1.04 -5.63
N ASP A 39 2.62 -0.18 -4.80
CA ASP A 39 2.46 1.27 -4.92
C ASP A 39 3.09 1.80 -6.21
N ILE A 40 4.27 1.29 -6.59
CA ILE A 40 4.91 1.60 -7.89
C ILE A 40 4.01 1.14 -9.05
N LYS A 41 3.45 -0.07 -8.97
CA LYS A 41 2.62 -0.63 -10.05
C LYS A 41 1.27 0.06 -10.23
N ARG A 42 0.64 0.50 -9.14
CA ARG A 42 -0.71 1.08 -9.18
C ARG A 42 -0.73 2.50 -9.78
N GLY A 43 0.42 3.17 -9.85
CA GLY A 43 0.51 4.54 -10.33
C GLY A 43 -0.32 5.51 -9.47
N SER A 44 -0.17 6.81 -9.74
CA SER A 44 -0.99 7.81 -9.04
C SER A 44 -2.44 7.75 -9.54
N LYS A 45 -3.42 7.99 -8.64
CA LYS A 45 -4.84 8.07 -9.03
C LYS A 45 -5.08 9.10 -10.13
N THR A 46 -4.27 10.15 -10.15
CA THR A 46 -4.24 11.21 -11.17
C THR A 46 -3.79 10.69 -12.53
N GLU A 47 -2.76 9.85 -12.59
CA GLU A 47 -2.32 9.20 -13.84
C GLU A 47 -3.35 8.20 -14.38
N ALA A 48 -3.97 7.42 -13.48
CA ALA A 48 -5.03 6.51 -13.85
C ALA A 48 -6.26 7.27 -14.40
N ALA A 49 -6.67 8.37 -13.76
CA ALA A 49 -7.77 9.21 -14.20
C ALA A 49 -7.48 9.92 -15.53
N ALA A 50 -6.24 10.36 -15.75
CA ALA A 50 -5.81 10.95 -17.02
C ALA A 50 -5.84 9.93 -18.16
N LYS A 51 -5.38 8.69 -17.92
CA LYS A 51 -5.50 7.58 -18.89
C LYS A 51 -6.96 7.28 -19.23
N LEU A 52 -7.84 7.22 -18.22
CA LEU A 52 -9.26 6.96 -18.42
C LEU A 52 -9.94 8.08 -19.23
N LYS A 53 -9.61 9.35 -18.95
CA LYS A 53 -10.11 10.50 -19.74
C LYS A 53 -9.61 10.48 -21.19
N LYS A 54 -8.35 10.13 -21.44
CA LYS A 54 -7.82 9.96 -22.81
C LYS A 54 -8.54 8.83 -23.55
N ALA A 55 -8.73 7.68 -22.90
CA ALA A 55 -9.46 6.55 -23.48
C ALA A 55 -10.93 6.88 -23.82
N ARG A 56 -11.58 7.75 -23.00
CA ARG A 56 -12.95 8.20 -23.24
C ARG A 56 -13.07 9.28 -24.33
N LYS A 57 -12.00 9.99 -24.68
CA LYS A 57 -12.00 11.02 -25.74
C LYS A 57 -11.68 10.45 -27.12
N GLY A 58 -11.08 9.25 -27.17
CA GLY A 58 -10.77 8.53 -28.42
C GLY A 58 -11.82 7.51 -28.85
N LYS A 59 -12.97 7.47 -28.17
CA LYS A 59 -14.13 6.64 -28.50
C LYS A 59 -15.30 7.57 -28.81
#